data_AF-A0A962UJE8-F1
#
_entry.id   AF-A0A962UJE8-F1
#
_cell.length_a   1.000
_cell.length_b   1.000
_cell.length_c   1.000
_cell.angle_alpha   90.00
_cell.angle_beta   90.00
_cell.angle_gamma   90.00
#
_symmetry.space_group_name_H-M   'P 1'
#
loop_
_entity.id
_entity.type
_entity.pdbx_description
1 polymer ?
#
loop_
_entity_poly.entity_id
_entity_poly.type
_entity_poly.pdbx_seq_one_letter_code
_entity_poly.pdbx_strand_id
1 'polypeptide(L)'
;MTDLKNVDGHFYPPFDRGWGGFAEELFHYTSRYCFTVEVFLRNLSGDDSFSMSGYSAAMLSPRQRDLMAAVLSCGPDHGSAAAVMSIVRAVLRGEQDVDDTVASDYRECLQNLPKAETVAHKPHADAAVAAEVDPLDPFMSLAERLLMPVAVRGNHVEVSLHQLARHLQSPNSTLRGNLHNAVVDLHNAGYVLRNHPHLTHAEAQSIADHDPR
;
A
#
# COMPACT_ATOMS: atom_id res chain seq x y z
N MET A 1 -2.17 -5.76 -22.37
CA MET A 1 -0.84 -6.42 -22.35
C MET A 1 -0.38 -6.33 -20.90
N THR A 2 -0.14 -7.47 -20.26
CA THR A 2 0.03 -7.63 -18.80
C THR A 2 1.22 -6.83 -18.27
N ASP A 3 0.94 -5.81 -17.47
CA ASP A 3 1.95 -5.04 -16.72
C ASP A 3 2.57 -5.93 -15.63
N LEU A 4 3.67 -6.59 -15.97
CA LEU A 4 4.43 -7.42 -15.03
C LEU A 4 5.38 -6.55 -14.22
N LYS A 5 5.37 -6.69 -12.89
CA LYS A 5 6.23 -5.94 -11.97
C LYS A 5 7.48 -6.74 -11.61
N ASN A 6 8.67 -6.15 -11.76
CA ASN A 6 9.95 -6.80 -11.46
C ASN A 6 10.36 -6.58 -9.99
N VAL A 7 10.74 -7.65 -9.31
CA VAL A 7 11.28 -7.66 -7.93
C VAL A 7 12.44 -8.63 -7.88
N ASP A 8 13.64 -8.13 -7.56
CA ASP A 8 14.86 -8.95 -7.44
C ASP A 8 15.12 -9.88 -8.66
N GLY A 9 14.71 -9.47 -9.87
CA GLY A 9 14.84 -10.29 -11.08
C GLY A 9 13.68 -11.27 -11.34
N HIS A 10 12.67 -11.31 -10.48
CA HIS A 10 11.44 -12.08 -10.66
C HIS A 10 10.29 -11.17 -11.10
N PHE A 11 9.49 -11.63 -12.07
CA PHE A 11 8.36 -10.87 -12.60
C PHE A 11 7.04 -11.41 -12.03
N TYR A 12 6.25 -10.54 -11.43
CA TYR A 12 4.97 -10.86 -10.84
C TYR A 12 3.83 -10.17 -11.62
N PRO A 13 2.64 -10.79 -11.71
CA PRO A 13 1.45 -10.15 -12.25
C PRO A 13 1.10 -8.88 -11.46
N PRO A 14 0.33 -7.96 -12.07
CA PRO A 14 -0.16 -6.81 -11.35
C PRO A 14 -1.10 -7.27 -10.22
N PHE A 15 -0.95 -6.67 -9.05
CA PHE A 15 -1.84 -6.94 -7.92
C PHE A 15 -3.22 -6.34 -8.15
N ASP A 16 -4.24 -6.94 -7.56
CA ASP A 16 -5.59 -6.42 -7.64
C ASP A 16 -5.66 -5.02 -7.00
N ARG A 17 -6.32 -4.09 -7.68
CA ARG A 17 -6.38 -2.68 -7.26
C ARG A 17 -7.03 -2.51 -5.89
N GLY A 18 -7.84 -3.46 -5.44
CA GLY A 18 -8.47 -3.45 -4.13
C GLY A 18 -7.47 -3.49 -2.97
N TRP A 19 -6.26 -4.04 -3.17
CA TRP A 19 -5.21 -4.02 -2.14
C TRP A 19 -4.56 -2.65 -1.97
N GLY A 20 -4.61 -1.79 -2.99
CA GLY A 20 -3.93 -0.50 -3.00
C GLY A 20 -2.46 -0.61 -2.58
N GLY A 21 -2.01 0.31 -1.73
CA GLY A 21 -0.63 0.32 -1.20
C GLY A 21 -0.31 -0.81 -0.22
N PHE A 22 -1.28 -1.61 0.24
CA PHE A 22 -1.02 -2.71 1.18
C PHE A 22 -0.31 -3.89 0.52
N ALA A 23 -0.56 -4.11 -0.77
CA ALA A 23 0.16 -5.12 -1.53
C ALA A 23 1.67 -4.82 -1.56
N GLU A 24 2.04 -3.54 -1.63
CA GLU A 24 3.44 -3.12 -1.61
C GLU A 24 4.12 -3.42 -0.28
N GLU A 25 3.40 -3.20 0.82
CA GLU A 25 3.88 -3.45 2.18
C GLU A 25 4.04 -4.93 2.51
N LEU A 26 3.13 -5.74 1.97
CA LEU A 26 3.16 -7.18 2.15
C LEU A 26 4.28 -7.82 1.32
N PHE A 27 4.58 -7.25 0.15
CA PHE A 27 5.36 -7.93 -0.89
C PHE A 27 6.76 -7.36 -1.14
N HIS A 28 6.93 -6.04 -1.13
CA HIS A 28 8.15 -5.40 -1.61
C HIS A 28 9.00 -4.80 -0.49
N TYR A 29 8.38 -4.13 0.46
CA TYR A 29 9.08 -3.46 1.55
C TYR A 29 8.21 -3.44 2.78
N THR A 30 8.83 -3.49 3.96
CA THR A 30 8.11 -3.34 5.22
C THR A 30 8.39 -1.93 5.72
N SER A 31 7.46 -1.03 5.47
CA SER A 31 7.55 0.35 5.92
C SER A 31 6.84 0.56 7.26
N ARG A 32 6.74 1.83 7.66
CA ARG A 32 5.98 2.30 8.82
C ARG A 32 4.45 2.06 8.70
N TYR A 33 3.95 1.62 7.54
CA TYR A 33 2.54 1.30 7.31
C TYR A 33 2.10 -0.11 7.72
N CYS A 34 3.02 -0.91 8.30
CA CYS A 34 2.74 -2.26 8.82
C CYS A 34 1.50 -2.31 9.74
N PHE A 35 1.30 -1.30 10.59
CA PHE A 35 0.12 -1.23 11.46
C PHE A 35 -1.19 -1.03 10.68
N THR A 36 -1.17 -0.25 9.59
CA THR A 36 -2.36 -0.03 8.76
C THR A 36 -2.75 -1.30 8.00
N VAL A 37 -1.75 -2.03 7.48
CA VAL A 37 -1.94 -3.32 6.82
C VAL A 37 -2.49 -4.35 7.82
N GLU A 38 -1.95 -4.39 9.03
CA GLU A 38 -2.43 -5.26 10.11
C GLU A 38 -3.92 -5.02 10.39
N VAL A 39 -4.33 -3.76 10.57
CA VAL A 39 -5.74 -3.40 10.83
C VAL A 39 -6.63 -3.74 9.63
N PHE A 40 -6.15 -3.52 8.40
CA PHE A 40 -6.87 -3.89 7.18
C PHE A 40 -7.15 -5.39 7.14
N LEU A 41 -6.12 -6.22 7.40
CA LEU A 41 -6.23 -7.67 7.40
C LEU A 41 -7.14 -8.20 8.52
N ARG A 42 -7.07 -7.61 9.73
CA ARG A 42 -7.99 -7.93 10.83
C ARG A 42 -9.45 -7.70 10.43
N ASN A 43 -9.74 -6.54 9.84
CA ASN A 43 -11.10 -6.20 9.44
C ASN A 43 -11.65 -7.10 8.32
N LEU A 44 -10.80 -7.50 7.37
CA LEU A 44 -11.20 -8.38 6.27
C LEU A 44 -11.41 -9.84 6.71
N SER A 45 -10.54 -10.34 7.60
CA SER A 45 -10.58 -11.72 8.10
C SER A 45 -11.50 -11.91 9.31
N GLY A 46 -11.87 -10.84 10.00
CA GLY A 46 -12.57 -10.92 11.30
C GLY A 46 -11.70 -11.44 12.46
N ASP A 47 -10.38 -11.53 12.30
CA ASP A 47 -9.46 -12.03 13.32
C ASP A 47 -8.67 -10.89 13.96
N ASP A 48 -9.22 -10.35 15.05
CA ASP A 48 -8.64 -9.25 15.83
C ASP A 48 -7.29 -9.60 16.51
N SER A 49 -6.95 -10.89 16.61
CA SER A 49 -5.73 -11.35 17.29
C SER A 49 -4.48 -11.26 16.42
N PHE A 50 -4.65 -11.09 15.10
CA PHE A 50 -3.55 -11.08 14.16
C PHE A 50 -2.58 -9.93 14.42
N SER A 51 -1.28 -10.18 14.33
CA SER A 51 -0.28 -9.12 14.36
C SER A 51 0.82 -9.36 13.33
N MET A 52 1.26 -8.26 12.72
CA MET A 52 2.41 -8.20 11.81
C MET A 52 3.68 -7.72 12.52
N SER A 53 3.66 -7.59 13.85
CA SER A 53 4.84 -7.14 14.59
C SER A 53 6.02 -8.09 14.38
N GLY A 54 7.13 -7.56 13.89
CA GLY A 54 8.32 -8.33 13.52
C GLY A 54 8.27 -8.92 12.11
N TYR A 55 7.19 -8.74 11.34
CA TYR A 55 7.14 -9.18 9.95
C TYR A 55 8.05 -8.31 9.08
N SER A 56 8.58 -8.88 8.02
CA SER A 56 9.24 -8.14 6.97
C SER A 56 9.16 -8.86 5.63
N ALA A 57 8.85 -8.14 4.55
CA ALA A 57 8.80 -8.69 3.20
C ALA A 57 10.15 -9.31 2.75
N ALA A 58 11.26 -8.82 3.30
CA ALA A 58 12.59 -9.39 3.06
C ALA A 58 12.77 -10.80 3.67
N MET A 59 11.91 -11.21 4.61
CA MET A 59 11.95 -12.54 5.22
C MET A 59 11.13 -13.58 4.47
N LEU A 60 10.37 -13.19 3.44
CA LEU A 60 9.64 -14.14 2.60
C LEU A 60 10.62 -15.07 1.89
N SER A 61 10.42 -16.38 2.05
CA SER A 61 11.06 -17.35 1.17
C SER A 61 10.56 -17.20 -0.27
N PRO A 62 11.28 -17.72 -1.28
CA PRO A 62 10.79 -17.69 -2.66
C PRO A 62 9.40 -18.31 -2.83
N ARG A 63 9.09 -19.44 -2.16
CA ARG A 63 7.76 -20.07 -2.24
C ARG A 63 6.67 -19.21 -1.59
N GLN A 64 6.98 -18.59 -0.46
CA GLN A 64 6.05 -17.69 0.24
C GLN A 64 5.81 -16.41 -0.56
N ARG A 65 6.85 -15.91 -1.23
CA ARG A 65 6.74 -14.78 -2.15
C ARG A 65 5.85 -15.14 -3.33
N ASP A 66 6.05 -16.28 -3.99
CA ASP A 66 5.18 -16.69 -5.09
C ASP A 66 3.72 -16.85 -4.67
N LEU A 67 3.47 -17.45 -3.50
CA LEU A 67 2.11 -17.55 -2.95
C LEU A 67 1.54 -16.18 -2.60
N MET A 68 2.31 -15.29 -1.97
CA MET A 68 1.87 -13.93 -1.65
C MET A 68 1.48 -13.18 -2.92
N ALA A 69 2.27 -13.28 -3.99
CA ALA A 69 1.95 -12.65 -5.27
C ALA A 69 0.64 -13.21 -5.85
N ALA A 70 0.47 -14.53 -5.81
CA ALA A 70 -0.74 -15.18 -6.31
C ALA A 70 -1.98 -14.71 -5.54
N VAL A 71 -1.90 -14.61 -4.21
CA VAL A 71 -3.00 -14.10 -3.36
C VAL A 71 -3.29 -12.63 -3.64
N LEU A 72 -2.27 -11.79 -3.72
CA LEU A 72 -2.41 -10.35 -4.00
C LEU A 72 -2.90 -10.05 -5.42
N SER A 73 -2.80 -11.01 -6.33
CA SER A 73 -3.37 -10.92 -7.68
C SER A 73 -4.89 -11.14 -7.70
N CYS A 74 -5.46 -11.69 -6.63
CA CYS A 74 -6.89 -11.79 -6.39
C CYS A 74 -7.38 -10.57 -5.62
N GLY A 75 -8.68 -10.25 -5.66
CA GLY A 75 -9.23 -9.15 -4.86
C GLY A 75 -9.12 -9.38 -3.35
N PRO A 76 -9.08 -8.32 -2.53
CA PRO A 76 -9.15 -8.44 -1.09
C PRO A 76 -10.54 -8.90 -0.66
N ASP A 77 -10.60 -10.09 -0.06
CA ASP A 77 -11.78 -10.65 0.58
C ASP A 77 -11.35 -11.41 1.85
N HIS A 78 -12.31 -12.03 2.51
CA HIS A 78 -12.04 -12.80 3.73
C HIS A 78 -11.03 -13.93 3.49
N GLY A 79 -11.10 -14.62 2.36
CA GLY A 79 -10.22 -15.74 2.01
C GLY A 79 -8.80 -15.28 1.71
N SER A 80 -8.65 -14.23 0.90
CA SER A 80 -7.34 -13.69 0.55
C SER A 80 -6.66 -13.00 1.72
N ALA A 81 -7.41 -12.34 2.61
CA ALA A 81 -6.86 -11.84 3.87
C ALA A 81 -6.38 -12.98 4.79
N ALA A 82 -7.17 -14.05 4.94
CA ALA A 82 -6.76 -15.22 5.73
C ALA A 82 -5.49 -15.89 5.16
N ALA A 83 -5.39 -15.98 3.83
CA ALA A 83 -4.21 -16.50 3.14
C ALA A 83 -2.97 -15.64 3.37
N VAL A 84 -3.08 -14.30 3.21
CA VAL A 84 -2.00 -13.36 3.54
C VAL A 84 -1.56 -13.52 5.00
N MET A 85 -2.51 -13.58 5.93
CA MET A 85 -2.23 -13.73 7.36
C MET A 85 -1.54 -15.06 7.68
N SER A 86 -1.91 -16.14 6.99
CA SER A 86 -1.23 -17.44 7.10
C SER A 86 0.23 -17.34 6.68
N ILE A 87 0.52 -16.69 5.54
CA ILE A 87 1.89 -16.46 5.06
C ILE A 87 2.70 -15.62 6.06
N VAL A 88 2.13 -14.51 6.54
CA VAL A 88 2.79 -13.64 7.53
C VAL A 88 3.10 -14.40 8.82
N ARG A 89 2.16 -15.22 9.32
CA ARG A 89 2.37 -16.04 10.52
C ARG A 89 3.48 -17.08 10.31
N ALA A 90 3.52 -17.73 9.15
CA ALA A 90 4.58 -18.68 8.81
C ALA A 90 5.96 -18.00 8.83
N VAL A 91 6.07 -16.82 8.19
CA VAL A 91 7.29 -16.00 8.21
C VAL A 91 7.70 -15.64 9.64
N LEU A 92 6.77 -15.20 10.48
CA LEU A 92 7.04 -14.85 11.88
C LEU A 92 7.48 -16.05 12.74
N ARG A 93 7.06 -17.27 12.39
CA ARG A 93 7.54 -18.52 13.00
C ARG A 93 8.88 -19.00 12.45
N GLY A 94 9.42 -18.33 11.43
CA GLY A 94 10.64 -18.74 10.73
C GLY A 94 10.46 -19.93 9.80
N GLU A 95 9.21 -20.26 9.45
CA GLU A 95 8.89 -21.30 8.47
C GLU A 95 9.27 -20.81 7.07
N GLN A 96 9.84 -21.70 6.26
CA GLN A 96 10.22 -21.41 4.86
C GLN A 96 9.19 -21.92 3.86
N ASP A 97 8.32 -22.83 4.30
CA ASP A 97 7.31 -23.44 3.44
C ASP A 97 5.98 -22.68 3.50
N VAL A 98 5.08 -23.03 2.59
CA VAL A 98 3.72 -22.51 2.53
C VAL A 98 2.73 -23.56 2.99
N ASP A 99 1.59 -23.12 3.52
CA ASP A 99 0.47 -24.00 3.81
C ASP A 99 -0.08 -24.60 2.50
N ASP A 100 0.06 -25.92 2.33
CA ASP A 100 -0.34 -26.64 1.12
C ASP A 100 -1.84 -26.50 0.80
N THR A 101 -2.67 -26.33 1.84
CA THR A 101 -4.10 -26.10 1.70
C THR A 101 -4.35 -24.75 1.05
N VAL A 102 -3.70 -23.70 1.57
CA VAL A 102 -3.76 -22.35 0.99
C VAL A 102 -3.16 -22.34 -0.43
N ALA A 103 -2.02 -23.00 -0.63
CA ALA A 103 -1.40 -23.07 -1.95
C ALA A 103 -2.28 -23.78 -3.00
N SER A 104 -3.11 -24.75 -2.58
CA SER A 104 -4.08 -25.41 -3.45
C SER A 104 -5.18 -24.45 -3.92
N ASP A 105 -5.65 -23.56 -3.04
CA ASP A 105 -6.71 -22.60 -3.35
C ASP A 105 -6.27 -21.57 -4.40
N TYR A 106 -4.98 -21.23 -4.43
CA TYR A 106 -4.38 -20.29 -5.38
C TYR A 106 -3.58 -20.97 -6.51
N ARG A 107 -3.77 -22.28 -6.73
CA ARG A 107 -2.98 -23.07 -7.69
C ARG A 107 -3.00 -22.49 -9.11
N GLU A 108 -4.16 -22.03 -9.58
CA GLU A 108 -4.29 -21.46 -10.92
C GLU A 108 -3.47 -20.17 -11.06
N CYS A 109 -3.55 -19.28 -10.07
CA CYS A 109 -2.74 -18.06 -10.01
C CYS A 109 -1.24 -18.37 -9.97
N LEU A 110 -0.83 -19.35 -9.14
CA LEU A 110 0.56 -19.80 -9.04
C LEU A 110 1.11 -20.35 -10.37
N GLN A 111 0.30 -21.11 -11.12
CA GLN A 111 0.70 -21.66 -12.41
C GLN A 111 0.86 -20.57 -13.49
N ASN A 112 0.15 -19.45 -13.34
CA ASN A 112 0.16 -18.32 -14.26
C ASN A 112 1.24 -17.27 -13.93
N LEU A 113 2.03 -17.47 -12.86
CA LEU A 113 3.14 -16.57 -12.55
C LEU A 113 4.23 -16.66 -13.64
N PRO A 114 4.72 -15.51 -14.16
CA PRO A 114 5.81 -15.49 -15.11
C PRO A 114 7.06 -16.11 -14.48
N LYS A 115 7.59 -17.17 -15.10
CA LYS A 115 8.89 -17.74 -14.68
C LYS A 115 10.01 -16.78 -15.12
N ALA A 116 11.06 -16.68 -14.29
CA ALA A 116 12.14 -15.71 -14.40
C ALA A 116 12.88 -15.65 -15.76
N GLU A 117 12.67 -16.62 -16.66
CA GLU A 117 13.43 -16.73 -17.92
C GLU A 117 12.83 -15.99 -19.12
N THR A 118 11.64 -15.39 -19.01
CA THR A 118 11.00 -14.75 -20.17
C THR A 118 10.70 -13.28 -19.94
N VAL A 119 11.44 -12.44 -20.66
CA VAL A 119 11.03 -11.23 -21.39
C VAL A 119 11.78 -9.94 -21.02
N ALA A 120 12.24 -9.31 -22.11
CA ALA A 120 13.12 -8.15 -22.20
C ALA A 120 12.51 -6.84 -21.68
N HIS A 121 13.41 -5.98 -21.18
CA HIS A 121 13.16 -4.61 -20.76
C HIS A 121 12.39 -3.76 -21.79
N LYS A 122 11.35 -3.06 -21.32
CA LYS A 122 10.82 -1.83 -21.91
C LYS A 122 10.44 -0.81 -20.83
N PRO A 123 10.54 0.49 -21.12
CA PRO A 123 10.19 1.57 -20.19
C PRO A 123 8.67 1.72 -20.03
N HIS A 124 8.26 2.29 -18.89
CA HIS A 124 6.87 2.52 -18.47
C HIS A 124 6.04 3.28 -19.53
N ALA A 125 4.80 2.83 -19.75
CA ALA A 125 3.81 3.48 -20.60
C ALA A 125 2.72 4.18 -19.75
N ASP A 126 2.20 5.27 -20.31
CA ASP A 126 1.37 6.30 -19.67
C ASP A 126 0.08 5.78 -19.00
N ALA A 127 -0.16 6.29 -17.78
CA ALA A 127 -1.41 6.11 -17.05
C ALA A 127 -2.54 6.97 -17.66
N ALA A 128 -3.74 6.41 -17.70
CA ALA A 128 -4.94 7.05 -18.24
C ALA A 128 -5.23 8.40 -17.58
N VAL A 129 -5.68 9.36 -18.40
CA VAL A 129 -6.05 10.73 -18.04
C VAL A 129 -7.08 10.74 -16.91
N ALA A 130 -6.60 10.95 -15.68
CA ALA A 130 -7.42 11.40 -14.57
C ALA A 130 -7.98 12.79 -14.90
N ALA A 131 -9.17 13.11 -14.37
CA ALA A 131 -9.83 14.40 -14.58
C ALA A 131 -8.85 15.57 -14.35
N GLU A 132 -9.05 16.67 -15.09
CA GLU A 132 -8.25 17.91 -15.10
C GLU A 132 -8.40 18.70 -13.76
N VAL A 133 -8.21 18.01 -12.64
CA VAL A 133 -8.26 18.54 -11.27
C VAL A 133 -6.90 18.28 -10.67
N ASP A 134 -6.32 19.31 -10.03
CA ASP A 134 -5.04 19.18 -9.35
C ASP A 134 -5.15 18.07 -8.29
N PRO A 135 -4.31 17.02 -8.34
CA PRO A 135 -4.35 15.90 -7.40
C PRO A 135 -4.16 16.33 -5.93
N LEU A 136 -3.60 17.51 -5.67
CA LEU A 136 -3.53 18.11 -4.33
C LEU A 136 -4.86 18.70 -3.86
N ASP A 137 -5.73 19.18 -4.75
CA ASP A 137 -6.96 19.91 -4.41
C ASP A 137 -7.92 19.15 -3.47
N PRO A 138 -8.30 17.89 -3.76
CA PRO A 138 -9.16 17.12 -2.84
C PRO A 138 -8.47 16.85 -1.50
N PHE A 139 -7.14 16.64 -1.48
CA PHE A 139 -6.38 16.42 -0.25
C PHE A 139 -6.32 17.69 0.61
N MET A 140 -6.01 18.84 0.00
CA MET A 140 -5.91 20.14 0.69
C MET A 140 -7.27 20.57 1.22
N SER A 141 -8.35 20.39 0.44
CA SER A 141 -9.72 20.66 0.89
C SER A 141 -10.12 19.77 2.09
N LEU A 142 -9.75 18.49 2.06
CA LEU A 142 -10.03 17.58 3.18
C LEU A 142 -9.19 17.92 4.41
N ALA A 143 -7.93 18.27 4.24
CA ALA A 143 -7.05 18.66 5.34
C ALA A 143 -7.53 19.96 6.00
N GLU A 144 -7.96 20.94 5.22
CA GLU A 144 -8.58 22.17 5.72
C GLU A 144 -9.85 21.87 6.53
N ARG A 145 -10.73 21.00 6.00
CA ARG A 145 -11.94 20.55 6.71
C ARG A 145 -11.65 19.78 8.00
N LEU A 146 -10.51 19.12 8.07
CA LEU A 146 -10.07 18.36 9.24
C LEU A 146 -9.21 19.19 10.21
N LEU A 147 -8.94 20.46 9.88
CA LEU A 147 -8.04 21.34 10.62
C LEU A 147 -6.64 20.69 10.80
N MET A 148 -6.19 19.98 9.77
CA MET A 148 -4.88 19.35 9.73
C MET A 148 -3.91 20.29 9.00
N PRO A 149 -2.75 20.63 9.59
CA PRO A 149 -1.74 21.41 8.91
C PRO A 149 -1.05 20.57 7.83
N VAL A 150 -0.87 21.17 6.66
CA VAL A 150 -0.26 20.56 5.48
C VAL A 150 0.68 21.56 4.83
N ALA A 151 1.92 21.14 4.58
CA ALA A 151 2.85 21.91 3.77
C ALA A 151 3.13 21.15 2.47
N VAL A 152 3.23 21.87 1.36
CA VAL A 152 3.62 21.31 0.06
C VAL A 152 4.97 21.88 -0.31
N ARG A 153 5.90 21.02 -0.72
CA ARG A 153 7.26 21.43 -1.12
C ARG A 153 7.75 20.58 -2.29
N GLY A 154 7.89 21.18 -3.46
CA GLY A 154 8.17 20.42 -4.69
C GLY A 154 7.22 19.23 -4.83
N ASN A 155 7.75 18.02 -4.99
CA ASN A 155 6.94 16.79 -5.11
C ASN A 155 6.73 16.04 -3.78
N HIS A 156 6.71 16.73 -2.64
CA HIS A 156 6.34 16.10 -1.38
C HIS A 156 5.40 16.96 -0.54
N VAL A 157 4.56 16.26 0.21
CA VAL A 157 3.53 16.83 1.07
C VAL A 157 3.86 16.45 2.50
N GLU A 158 4.11 17.44 3.35
CA GLU A 158 4.45 17.28 4.75
C GLU A 158 3.20 17.41 5.61
N VAL A 159 2.91 16.37 6.39
CA VAL A 159 1.76 16.33 7.31
C VAL A 159 2.12 15.58 8.59
N SER A 160 1.32 15.79 9.64
CA SER A 160 1.38 14.92 10.81
C SER A 160 0.73 13.57 10.49
N LEU A 161 1.55 12.54 10.25
CA LEU A 161 1.03 11.20 9.96
C LEU A 161 0.21 10.63 11.11
N HIS A 162 0.48 11.06 12.34
CA HIS A 162 -0.31 10.67 13.52
C HIS A 162 -1.74 11.24 13.48
N GLN A 163 -1.90 12.50 13.07
CA GLN A 163 -3.23 13.10 12.90
C GLN A 163 -3.94 12.49 11.69
N LEU A 164 -3.24 12.32 10.57
CA LEU A 164 -3.76 11.64 9.38
C LEU A 164 -4.29 10.24 9.71
N ALA A 165 -3.52 9.44 10.46
CA ALA A 165 -3.92 8.11 10.92
C ALA A 165 -5.18 8.15 11.80
N ARG A 166 -5.30 9.13 12.71
CA ARG A 166 -6.51 9.33 13.51
C ARG A 166 -7.74 9.61 12.66
N HIS A 167 -7.60 10.39 11.59
CA HIS A 167 -8.69 10.69 10.67
C HIS A 167 -9.06 9.51 9.77
N LEU A 168 -8.07 8.71 9.35
CA LEU A 168 -8.30 7.42 8.68
C LEU A 168 -8.99 6.38 9.58
N GLN A 169 -8.93 6.55 10.89
CA GLN A 169 -9.65 5.72 11.87
C GLN A 169 -11.01 6.32 12.30
N SER A 170 -11.44 7.42 11.70
CA SER A 170 -12.74 8.03 12.02
C SER A 170 -13.88 7.04 11.82
N PRO A 171 -14.91 6.98 12.68
CA PRO A 171 -16.07 6.12 12.48
C PRO A 171 -16.87 6.48 11.21
N ASN A 172 -16.68 7.68 10.65
CA ASN A 172 -17.32 8.13 9.42
C ASN A 172 -16.65 7.48 8.18
N SER A 173 -17.33 6.51 7.57
CA SER A 173 -16.85 5.78 6.39
C SER A 173 -16.62 6.65 5.16
N THR A 174 -17.44 7.67 4.95
CA THR A 174 -17.28 8.63 3.85
C THR A 174 -16.01 9.45 4.02
N LEU A 175 -15.73 9.93 5.24
CA LEU A 175 -14.51 10.67 5.53
C LEU A 175 -13.27 9.80 5.31
N ARG A 176 -13.29 8.56 5.79
CA ARG A 176 -12.19 7.59 5.57
C ARG A 176 -11.96 7.34 4.08
N GLY A 177 -13.02 7.07 3.32
CA GLY A 177 -12.93 6.82 1.88
C GLY A 177 -12.39 8.01 1.11
N ASN A 178 -12.87 9.23 1.42
CA ASN A 178 -12.38 10.44 0.77
C ASN A 178 -10.90 10.71 1.08
N LEU A 179 -10.47 10.54 2.34
CA LEU A 179 -9.07 10.70 2.71
C LEU A 179 -8.17 9.66 2.03
N HIS A 180 -8.66 8.43 1.93
CA HIS A 180 -7.94 7.35 1.28
C HIS A 180 -7.75 7.62 -0.21
N ASN A 181 -8.82 8.02 -0.91
CA ASN A 181 -8.75 8.36 -2.33
C ASN A 181 -7.79 9.53 -2.58
N ALA A 182 -7.86 10.58 -1.75
CA ALA A 182 -6.96 11.73 -1.88
C ALA A 182 -5.48 11.37 -1.68
N VAL A 183 -5.17 10.43 -0.79
CA VAL A 183 -3.79 9.91 -0.61
C VAL A 183 -3.34 9.12 -1.84
N VAL A 184 -4.22 8.32 -2.43
CA VAL A 184 -3.94 7.55 -3.65
C VAL A 184 -3.72 8.47 -4.84
N ASP A 185 -4.56 9.49 -5.01
CA ASP A 185 -4.46 10.46 -6.10
C ASP A 185 -3.13 11.23 -6.03
N LEU A 186 -2.70 11.61 -4.82
CA LEU A 186 -1.39 12.22 -4.60
C LEU A 186 -0.23 11.32 -5.00
N HIS A 187 -0.29 10.06 -4.60
CA HIS A 187 0.74 9.09 -4.94
C HIS A 187 0.84 8.88 -6.46
N ASN A 188 -0.30 8.72 -7.12
CA ASN A 188 -0.38 8.56 -8.58
C ASN A 188 0.16 9.78 -9.33
N ALA A 189 0.02 10.97 -8.75
CA ALA A 189 0.59 12.21 -9.26
C ALA A 189 2.09 12.37 -8.98
N GLY A 190 2.74 11.40 -8.35
CA GLY A 190 4.17 11.42 -8.05
C GLY A 190 4.55 12.19 -6.79
N TYR A 191 3.57 12.55 -5.94
CA TYR A 191 3.84 13.20 -4.66
C TYR A 191 4.17 12.17 -3.58
N VAL A 192 5.09 12.55 -2.70
CA VAL A 192 5.49 11.73 -1.55
C VAL A 192 4.97 12.36 -0.27
N LEU A 193 4.20 11.61 0.53
CA LEU A 193 3.83 12.03 1.87
C LEU A 193 5.01 11.89 2.83
N ARG A 194 5.39 12.97 3.50
CA ARG A 194 6.44 13.01 4.51
C ARG A 194 5.85 13.34 5.87
N ASN A 195 6.37 12.65 6.89
CA ASN A 195 5.98 12.93 8.25
C ASN A 195 6.69 14.19 8.76
N HIS A 196 5.91 15.20 9.13
CA HIS A 196 6.39 16.34 9.89
C HIS A 196 5.67 16.38 11.25
N PRO A 197 6.18 15.65 12.25
CA PRO A 197 5.57 15.61 13.57
C PRO A 197 5.59 17.02 14.18
N HIS A 198 4.46 17.45 14.74
CA HIS A 198 4.24 18.79 15.29
C HIS A 198 4.16 19.92 14.27
N LEU A 199 3.98 19.63 12.98
CA LEU A 199 3.68 20.67 11.99
C LEU A 199 2.55 21.56 12.50
N THR A 200 2.80 22.86 12.58
CA THR A 200 1.80 23.86 12.92
C THR A 200 1.29 24.56 11.67
N HIS A 201 0.12 25.21 11.73
CA HIS A 201 -0.37 26.01 10.61
C HIS A 201 0.57 27.16 10.24
N ALA A 202 1.22 27.78 11.24
CA ALA A 202 2.18 28.86 11.01
C ALA A 202 3.44 28.37 10.27
N GLU A 203 3.95 27.19 10.63
CA GLU A 203 5.08 26.56 9.93
C GLU A 203 4.70 26.09 8.52
N ALA A 204 3.51 25.49 8.37
CA ALA A 204 3.01 25.08 7.06
C ALA A 204 2.91 26.25 6.08
N GLN A 205 2.42 27.40 6.58
CA GLN A 205 2.34 28.63 5.80
C GLN A 205 3.73 29.21 5.48
N SER A 206 4.64 29.23 6.46
CA SER A 206 6.02 29.65 6.22
C SER A 206 6.76 28.77 5.21
N ILE A 207 6.49 27.45 5.16
CA ILE A 207 7.10 26.51 4.21
C ILE A 207 6.53 26.73 2.80
N ALA A 208 5.22 26.96 2.69
CA ALA A 208 4.58 27.29 1.42
C ALA A 208 5.07 28.64 0.85
N ASP A 209 5.33 29.63 1.72
CA ASP A 209 5.83 30.95 1.34
C ASP A 209 7.34 30.97 1.00
N HIS A 210 8.10 29.93 1.40
CA HIS A 210 9.57 29.86 1.21
C HIS A 210 10.01 29.13 -0.05
N ASP A 211 9.12 28.81 -0.99
CA ASP A 211 9.49 28.17 -2.26
C ASP A 211 10.26 29.17 -3.14
N PRO A 212 11.61 29.09 -3.26
CA PRO A 212 12.33 29.91 -4.20
C PRO A 212 12.17 29.25 -5.58
N ARG A 213 11.49 29.94 -6.48
CA ARG A 213 11.44 29.60 -7.91
C ARG A 213 12.76 29.09 -8.47
#